data_AF-A0A847EKE9-F1
#
_entry.id   AF-A0A847EKE9-F1
#
_cell.length_a   1.000
_cell.length_b   1.000
_cell.length_c   1.000
_cell.angle_alpha   90.00
_cell.angle_beta   90.00
_cell.angle_gamma   90.00
#
_symmetry.space_group_name_H-M   'P 1'
#
loop_
_entity.id
_entity.type
_entity.pdbx_description
1 polymer ?
#
loop_
_entity_poly.entity_id
_entity_poly.type
_entity_poly.pdbx_seq_one_letter_code
_entity_poly.pdbx_strand_id
1 'polypeptide(L)'
;MQKRFLLTQDYLKALRCVEYEGYAGEKSVRRYTIFDGREALNRHLLIASLSDIENHPELVLFEGYIDRDGKGYAADRRVPVIIQKYHKK
;
A
#
# COMPACT_ATOMS: atom_id res chain seq x y z
N MET A 1 -16.49 15.74 0.10
CA MET A 1 -16.64 15.18 1.46
C MET A 1 -15.62 14.06 1.63
N GLN A 2 -14.51 14.28 2.33
CA GLN A 2 -13.50 13.23 2.56
C GLN A 2 -14.09 12.19 3.51
N LYS A 3 -14.29 10.95 3.04
CA LYS A 3 -14.64 9.83 3.92
C LYS A 3 -13.41 9.52 4.78
N ARG A 4 -13.54 9.68 6.11
CA ARG A 4 -12.54 9.21 7.05
C ARG A 4 -12.75 7.71 7.23
N PHE A 5 -11.86 6.91 6.66
CA PHE A 5 -11.80 5.48 6.95
C PHE A 5 -10.99 5.29 8.24
N LEU A 6 -11.62 4.71 9.26
CA LEU A 6 -10.89 4.25 10.44
C LEU A 6 -10.28 2.89 10.08
N LEU A 7 -8.96 2.83 9.96
CA LEU A 7 -8.26 1.55 9.81
C LEU A 7 -8.17 0.88 11.19
N THR A 8 -8.53 -0.41 11.26
CA THR A 8 -8.42 -1.15 12.53
C THR A 8 -6.96 -1.35 12.90
N GLN A 9 -6.66 -1.49 14.20
CA GLN A 9 -5.28 -1.74 14.63
C GLN A 9 -4.71 -3.05 14.05
N ASP A 10 -5.53 -4.09 13.95
CA ASP A 10 -5.10 -5.37 13.38
C ASP A 10 -4.77 -5.27 11.90
N TYR A 11 -5.49 -4.42 11.17
CA TYR A 11 -5.14 -4.11 9.79
C TYR A 11 -3.79 -3.39 9.72
N LEU A 12 -3.58 -2.35 10.54
CA LEU A 12 -2.31 -1.61 10.55
C LEU A 12 -1.11 -2.51 10.91
N LYS A 13 -1.26 -3.43 11.86
CA LYS A 13 -0.21 -4.38 12.26
C LYS A 13 0.18 -5.35 11.15
N ALA A 14 -0.71 -5.60 10.21
CA ALA A 14 -0.46 -6.48 9.08
C ALA A 14 0.30 -5.79 7.93
N LEU A 15 0.22 -4.47 7.85
CA LEU A 15 0.87 -3.72 6.78
C LEU A 15 2.38 -3.81 6.90
N ARG A 16 3.03 -3.93 5.74
CA ARG A 16 4.48 -3.87 5.59
C ARG A 16 4.82 -2.84 4.53
N CYS A 17 6.06 -2.37 4.57
CA CYS A 17 6.55 -1.30 3.73
C CYS A 17 7.93 -1.67 3.18
N VAL A 18 8.15 -1.38 1.90
CA VAL A 18 9.49 -1.30 1.31
C VAL A 18 9.76 0.16 0.96
N GLU A 19 10.84 0.71 1.51
CA GLU A 19 11.34 2.05 1.17
C GLU A 19 12.51 1.95 0.20
N TYR A 20 12.60 2.89 -0.74
CA TYR A 20 13.67 2.94 -1.74
C TYR A 20 13.87 4.37 -2.24
N GLU A 21 15.05 4.67 -2.77
CA GLU A 21 15.31 5.97 -3.39
C GLU A 21 14.62 6.08 -4.74
N GLY A 22 14.13 7.27 -5.08
CA GLY A 22 13.55 7.52 -6.39
C GLY A 22 13.25 8.98 -6.63
N TYR A 23 12.40 9.24 -7.63
CA TYR A 23 12.04 10.59 -8.04
C TYR A 23 10.52 10.78 -8.06
N ALA A 24 10.10 12.02 -7.78
CA ALA A 24 8.75 12.52 -8.00
C ALA A 24 8.86 13.74 -8.93
N GLY A 25 8.64 13.52 -10.23
CA GLY A 25 9.06 14.47 -11.27
C GLY A 25 10.59 14.54 -11.31
N GLU A 26 11.15 15.75 -11.19
CA GLU A 26 12.60 15.99 -11.18
C GLU A 26 13.23 15.97 -9.77
N LYS A 27 12.42 15.80 -8.71
CA LYS A 27 12.90 15.87 -7.32
C LYS A 27 13.24 14.48 -6.79
N SER A 28 14.44 14.32 -6.23
CA SER A 28 14.80 13.12 -5.46
C SER A 28 13.99 13.06 -4.16
N VAL A 29 13.42 11.89 -3.90
CA VAL A 29 12.52 11.59 -2.77
C VAL A 29 12.75 10.17 -2.27
N ARG A 30 12.30 9.88 -1.04
CA ARG A 30 12.20 8.50 -0.55
C ARG A 30 10.86 7.93 -0.95
N ARG A 31 10.85 6.99 -1.88
CA ARG A 31 9.63 6.28 -2.29
C ARG A 31 9.34 5.15 -1.32
N TYR A 32 8.07 4.79 -1.22
CA TYR A 32 7.65 3.68 -0.41
C TYR A 32 6.46 2.96 -1.04
N THR A 33 6.39 1.65 -0.80
CA THR A 33 5.26 0.81 -1.22
C THR A 33 4.74 0.04 -0.02
N ILE A 34 3.42 0.11 0.20
CA ILE A 34 2.73 -0.55 1.31
C ILE A 34 1.91 -1.72 0.77
N PHE A 35 2.01 -2.86 1.43
CA PHE A 35 1.32 -4.11 1.10
C PHE A 35 0.82 -4.82 2.38
N ASP A 36 -0.13 -5.77 2.24
CA ASP A 36 -0.56 -6.61 3.36
C ASP A 36 0.41 -7.79 3.52
N GLY A 37 1.20 -7.77 4.59
CA GLY A 37 2.17 -8.82 4.88
C GLY A 37 1.53 -10.17 5.21
N ARG A 38 0.27 -10.20 5.67
CA ARG A 38 -0.46 -11.47 5.87
C ARG A 38 -0.83 -12.10 4.54
N GLU A 39 -1.24 -11.29 3.57
CA GLU A 39 -1.56 -11.80 2.24
C GLU A 39 -0.32 -12.38 1.55
N ALA A 40 0.82 -11.70 1.65
CA ALA A 40 2.10 -12.24 1.20
C ALA A 40 2.43 -13.58 1.89
N LEU A 41 2.29 -13.64 3.21
CA LEU A 41 2.55 -14.87 3.99
C LEU A 41 1.60 -16.02 3.61
N ASN A 42 0.32 -15.75 3.42
CA ASN A 42 -0.67 -16.74 3.00
C ASN A 42 -0.31 -17.35 1.63
N ARG A 43 0.30 -16.55 0.75
CA ARG A 43 0.81 -16.99 -0.55
C ARG A 43 2.21 -17.59 -0.48
N HIS A 44 2.79 -17.73 0.72
CA HIS A 44 4.15 -18.23 0.96
C HIS A 44 5.22 -17.37 0.27
N LEU A 45 4.96 -16.07 0.12
CA LEU A 45 5.88 -15.11 -0.48
C LEU A 45 6.66 -14.37 0.62
N LEU A 46 7.97 -14.30 0.46
CA LEU A 46 8.84 -13.48 1.28
C LEU A 46 9.18 -12.20 0.51
N ILE A 47 8.55 -11.09 0.91
CA ILE A 47 8.78 -9.78 0.30
C ILE A 47 9.78 -9.00 1.17
N ALA A 48 10.99 -8.79 0.67
CA ALA A 48 12.04 -8.06 1.38
C ALA A 48 12.63 -6.89 0.58
N SER A 49 12.39 -6.84 -0.73
CA SER A 49 12.96 -5.86 -1.64
C SER A 49 11.91 -5.25 -2.57
N LEU A 50 12.30 -4.19 -3.28
CA LEU A 50 11.47 -3.61 -4.33
C LEU A 50 11.23 -4.60 -5.47
N SER A 51 12.23 -5.38 -5.87
CA SER A 51 12.08 -6.35 -6.95
C SER A 51 11.09 -7.46 -6.60
N ASP A 52 10.97 -7.84 -5.33
CA ASP A 52 9.93 -8.79 -4.89
C ASP A 52 8.52 -8.20 -5.08
N ILE A 53 8.36 -6.91 -4.79
CA ILE A 53 7.11 -6.18 -5.02
C ILE A 53 6.80 -6.05 -6.51
N GLU A 54 7.79 -5.76 -7.35
CA GLU A 54 7.63 -5.64 -8.80
C GLU A 54 7.15 -6.94 -9.45
N ASN A 55 7.54 -8.09 -8.88
CA ASN A 55 7.05 -9.41 -9.29
C ASN A 55 5.63 -9.72 -8.80
N HIS A 56 5.13 -8.99 -7.80
CA HIS A 56 3.82 -9.19 -7.17
C HIS A 56 3.04 -7.88 -7.00
N PRO A 57 2.76 -7.14 -8.10
CA PRO A 57 2.11 -5.83 -8.04
C PRO A 57 0.67 -5.91 -7.48
N GLU A 58 0.03 -7.08 -7.52
CA GLU A 58 -1.30 -7.31 -6.97
C GLU A 58 -1.36 -7.23 -5.44
N LEU A 59 -0.22 -7.32 -4.76
CA LEU A 59 -0.13 -7.19 -3.30
C LEU A 59 -0.08 -5.72 -2.84
N VAL A 60 0.16 -4.79 -3.77
CA VAL A 60 0.35 -3.38 -3.47
C VAL A 60 -0.99 -2.73 -3.12
N LEU A 61 -1.05 -2.16 -1.92
CA LEU A 61 -2.22 -1.42 -1.43
C LEU A 61 -2.05 0.08 -1.62
N PHE A 62 -0.85 0.59 -1.36
CA PHE A 62 -0.54 2.00 -1.51
C PHE A 62 0.87 2.19 -2.05
N GLU A 63 1.05 3.23 -2.85
CA GLU A 63 2.37 3.67 -3.32
C GLU A 63 2.53 5.14 -3.02
N GLY A 64 3.72 5.55 -2.63
CA GLY A 64 3.94 6.92 -2.22
C GLY A 64 5.38 7.35 -2.20
N TYR A 65 5.57 8.57 -1.71
CA TYR A 65 6.88 9.12 -1.42
C TYR A 65 6.82 10.08 -0.24
N ILE A 66 7.97 10.25 0.40
CA ILE A 66 8.23 11.24 1.43
C ILE A 66 9.14 12.30 0.80
N ASP A 67 8.71 13.55 0.81
CA ASP A 67 9.51 14.66 0.30
C ASP A 67 10.64 15.06 1.26
N ARG A 68 11.45 16.04 0.85
CA ARG A 68 12.60 16.52 1.64
C ARG A 68 12.19 17.19 2.95
N ASP A 69 10.96 17.69 3.03
CA ASP A 69 10.39 18.32 4.23
C ASP A 69 9.76 17.27 5.16
N GLY A 70 9.84 15.98 4.81
CA GLY A 70 9.31 14.87 5.59
C GLY A 70 7.81 14.64 5.39
N LYS A 71 7.17 15.32 4.43
CA LYS A 71 5.75 15.15 4.16
C LYS A 71 5.51 13.95 3.26
N GLY A 72 4.64 13.06 3.72
CA GLY A 72 4.25 11.84 3.02
C GLY A 72 3.05 12.05 2.08
N TYR A 73 3.14 11.47 0.89
CA TYR A 73 2.07 11.39 -0.09
C TYR A 73 1.87 9.94 -0.47
N ALA A 74 0.62 9.49 -0.57
CA ALA A 74 0.28 8.12 -0.94
C ALA A 74 -0.89 8.11 -1.92
N ALA A 75 -0.79 7.29 -2.95
CA ALA A 75 -1.88 6.92 -3.83
C ALA A 75 -2.48 5.59 -3.35
N ASP A 76 -3.80 5.54 -3.27
CA ASP A 76 -4.54 4.30 -3.00
C ASP A 76 -4.58 3.46 -4.28
N ARG A 77 -4.06 2.23 -4.19
CA ARG A 77 -4.03 1.26 -5.30
C ARG A 77 -5.03 0.12 -5.10
N ARG A 78 -5.77 0.12 -3.99
CA ARG A 78 -6.72 -0.95 -3.69
C ARG A 78 -7.84 -0.95 -4.71
N VAL A 79 -8.21 -2.15 -5.15
CA VAL A 79 -9.39 -2.33 -5.99
C VAL A 79 -10.65 -1.96 -5.17
N PRO A 80 -11.57 -1.15 -5.71
CA PRO A 80 -12.80 -0.80 -5.00
C PRO A 80 -13.58 -2.07 -4.66
N VAL A 81 -13.90 -2.27 -3.38
CA VAL A 81 -14.82 -3.34 -2.98
C VAL A 81 -16.23 -2.93 -3.42
N ILE A 82 -16.74 -3.57 -4.47
CA ILE A 82 -18.14 -3.43 -4.86
C ILE A 82 -18.97 -4.21 -3.85
N ILE A 83 -19.57 -3.51 -2.88
CA ILE A 83 -20.52 -4.11 -1.95
C ILE A 83 -21.78 -4.44 -2.75
N GLN A 84 -21.95 -5.70 -3.17
CA GLN A 84 -23.24 -6.16 -3.68
C GLN A 84 -24.25 -6.07 -2.53
N LYS A 85 -25.20 -5.14 -2.66
CA LYS A 85 -26.32 -5.04 -1.72
C LYS A 85 -27.09 -6.36 -1.76
N TYR A 86 -27.01 -7.14 -0.69
CA TYR A 86 -27.93 -8.24 -0.46
C TYR A 86 -29.34 -7.64 -0.32
N HIS A 87 -30.14 -7.76 -1.39
CA HIS A 87 -31.59 -7.63 -1.26
C HIS A 87 -32.06 -8.86 -0.47
N LYS A 88 -32.40 -8.67 0.81
CA LYS A 88 -33.26 -9.62 1.53
C LYS A 88 -34.58 -9.70 0.76
N LYS A 89 -34.95 -10.91 0.34
CA LYS A 89 -36.29 -11.26 -0.13
C LYS A 89 -37.31 -11.03 0.98
#